data_AF-A0A4Q9V780-F1
#
_entry.id   AF-A0A4Q9V780-F1
#
_cell.length_a   1.000
_cell.length_b   1.000
_cell.length_c   1.000
_cell.angle_alpha   90.00
_cell.angle_beta   90.00
_cell.angle_gamma   90.00
#
_symmetry.space_group_name_H-M   'P 1'
#
loop_
_entity.id
_entity.type
_entity.pdbx_description
1 polymer ?
#
loop_
_entity_poly.entity_id
_entity_poly.type
_entity_poly.pdbx_seq_one_letter_code
_entity_poly.pdbx_strand_id
1 'polypeptide(L)'
;MSLKKAGIIIILILLVDQISKIYIKTNFALGDEIRVFEWFRILFVENEGMAWGTKIPGEYGKLALTLFRLGAIVGIGYWLWDSIRKSGSRILIVAIAMIFAGAFGNIIDSVFYGIIFNDSYGQVASFLPAEGGYSSLFHGKVVDMLYFPLWKGYLPEWIPFWGGEYFTFFEPVFNIADSAISVGVAILLLFNKRAFPKDQEEKKNN
;
A
#
# COMPACT_ATOMS: atom_id res chain seq x y z
N MET A 1 -2.63 1.56 24.51
CA MET A 1 -3.92 1.51 23.74
C MET A 1 -4.37 0.05 23.71
N SER A 2 -5.66 -0.26 23.75
CA SER A 2 -6.10 -1.67 23.78
C SER A 2 -6.16 -2.30 22.38
N LEU A 3 -6.09 -3.64 22.34
CA LEU A 3 -6.20 -4.42 21.10
C LEU A 3 -7.50 -4.13 20.32
N LYS A 4 -8.62 -3.94 21.04
CA LYS A 4 -9.92 -3.59 20.42
C LYS A 4 -9.83 -2.29 19.62
N LYS A 5 -9.18 -1.26 20.17
CA LYS A 5 -9.03 0.03 19.48
C LYS A 5 -8.12 -0.09 18.26
N ALA A 6 -7.05 -0.88 18.35
CA ALA A 6 -6.14 -1.11 17.22
C ALA A 6 -6.86 -1.90 16.11
N GLY A 7 -7.65 -2.91 16.49
CA GLY A 7 -8.49 -3.68 15.57
C GLY A 7 -9.48 -2.82 14.80
N ILE A 8 -10.12 -1.83 15.44
CA ILE A 8 -11.03 -0.89 14.75
C ILE A 8 -10.28 -0.10 13.67
N ILE A 9 -9.08 0.42 13.96
CA ILE A 9 -8.26 1.14 12.97
C ILE A 9 -7.95 0.23 11.78
N ILE A 10 -7.53 -1.01 12.06
CA ILE A 10 -7.19 -1.99 11.02
C ILE A 10 -8.40 -2.28 10.14
N ILE A 11 -9.55 -2.61 10.74
CA ILE A 11 -10.77 -2.94 10.00
C ILE A 11 -11.22 -1.77 9.13
N LEU A 12 -11.21 -0.53 9.64
CA LEU A 12 -11.62 0.63 8.87
C LEU A 12 -10.71 0.87 7.66
N ILE A 13 -9.38 0.78 7.83
CA ILE A 13 -8.43 0.94 6.73
C ILE A 13 -8.64 -0.15 5.67
N LEU A 14 -8.79 -1.41 6.10
CA LEU A 14 -9.03 -2.54 5.20
C LEU A 14 -10.34 -2.41 4.42
N LEU A 15 -11.41 -1.96 5.08
CA LEU A 15 -12.69 -1.74 4.41
C LEU A 15 -12.56 -0.67 3.34
N VAL A 16 -11.96 0.48 3.66
CA VAL A 16 -11.78 1.57 2.69
C VAL A 16 -10.89 1.10 1.53
N ASP A 17 -9.80 0.41 1.82
CA ASP A 17 -8.88 -0.15 0.81
C ASP A 17 -9.60 -1.13 -0.12
N GLN A 18 -10.18 -2.20 0.42
CA GLN A 18 -10.79 -3.26 -0.40
C GLN A 18 -12.05 -2.78 -1.14
N ILE A 19 -12.88 -1.94 -0.53
CA ILE A 19 -14.03 -1.34 -1.23
C ILE A 19 -13.54 -0.51 -2.41
N SER A 20 -12.53 0.34 -2.20
CA SER A 20 -12.00 1.18 -3.28
C SER A 20 -11.40 0.36 -4.42
N LYS A 21 -10.67 -0.71 -4.12
CA LYS A 21 -10.03 -1.59 -5.11
C LYS A 21 -11.05 -2.40 -5.91
N ILE A 22 -12.02 -3.00 -5.23
CA ILE A 22 -13.11 -3.74 -5.88
C ILE A 22 -13.90 -2.79 -6.78
N TYR A 23 -14.22 -1.58 -6.30
CA TYR A 23 -14.90 -0.58 -7.11
C TYR A 23 -14.13 -0.26 -8.40
N ILE A 24 -12.84 0.06 -8.30
CA ILE A 24 -12.02 0.35 -9.49
C ILE A 24 -12.00 -0.85 -10.44
N LYS A 25 -11.72 -2.05 -9.93
CA LYS A 25 -11.61 -3.25 -10.76
C LYS A 25 -12.92 -3.63 -11.49
N THR A 26 -14.07 -3.26 -10.93
CA THR A 26 -15.40 -3.58 -11.47
C THR A 26 -16.08 -2.43 -12.22
N ASN A 27 -15.42 -1.28 -12.36
CA ASN A 27 -15.97 -0.12 -13.08
C ASN A 27 -15.01 0.48 -14.13
N PHE A 28 -13.73 0.08 -14.13
CA PHE A 28 -12.68 0.61 -14.99
C PHE A 28 -12.00 -0.53 -15.75
N ALA A 29 -11.64 -0.27 -17.01
CA ALA A 29 -10.65 -1.07 -17.73
C ALA A 29 -9.23 -0.61 -17.34
N LEU A 30 -8.25 -1.51 -17.46
CA LEU A 30 -6.87 -1.19 -17.12
C LEU A 30 -6.36 -0.01 -17.96
N GLY A 31 -5.83 1.01 -17.28
CA GLY A 31 -5.36 2.25 -17.92
C GLY A 31 -6.42 3.35 -18.03
N ASP A 32 -7.69 3.07 -17.72
CA ASP A 32 -8.71 4.12 -17.65
C ASP A 32 -8.33 5.15 -16.57
N GLU A 33 -8.52 6.42 -16.90
CA GLU A 33 -8.31 7.54 -15.98
C GLU A 33 -9.53 8.46 -15.89
N ILE A 34 -9.78 8.93 -14.66
CA ILE A 34 -10.66 10.06 -14.38
C ILE A 34 -9.82 11.18 -13.77
N ARG A 35 -9.84 12.34 -14.44
CA ARG A 35 -9.24 13.56 -13.92
C ARG A 35 -10.18 14.18 -12.88
N VAL A 36 -9.74 14.22 -11.62
CA VAL A 36 -10.48 14.85 -10.52
C VAL A 36 -10.07 16.31 -10.38
N PHE A 37 -8.76 16.55 -10.34
CA PHE A 37 -8.14 17.87 -10.38
C PHE A 37 -6.97 17.87 -11.38
N GLU A 38 -6.38 19.05 -11.62
CA GLU A 38 -5.14 19.17 -12.40
C GLU A 38 -4.01 18.28 -11.88
N TRP A 39 -3.88 18.23 -10.55
CA TRP A 39 -2.82 17.55 -9.82
C TRP A 39 -3.26 16.20 -9.22
N PHE A 40 -4.50 15.75 -9.45
CA PHE A 40 -5.04 14.49 -8.92
C PHE A 40 -5.93 13.77 -9.93
N ARG A 41 -5.63 12.51 -10.16
CA ARG A 41 -6.35 11.60 -11.05
C ARG A 41 -6.60 10.28 -10.35
N ILE A 42 -7.72 9.65 -10.70
CA ILE A 42 -7.96 8.24 -10.44
C ILE A 42 -7.53 7.51 -11.71
N LEU A 43 -6.45 6.73 -11.65
CA LEU A 43 -5.89 6.01 -12.79
C LEU A 43 -5.77 4.54 -12.43
N PHE A 44 -6.48 3.66 -13.11
CA PHE A 44 -6.45 2.24 -12.80
C PHE A 44 -5.16 1.59 -13.31
N VAL A 45 -4.31 1.16 -12.38
CA VAL A 45 -3.09 0.37 -12.64
C VAL A 45 -3.12 -0.92 -11.83
N GLU A 46 -2.58 -1.99 -12.39
CA GLU A 46 -2.32 -3.23 -11.67
C GLU A 46 -0.81 -3.45 -11.51
N ASN A 47 -0.42 -3.77 -10.28
CA ASN A 47 0.97 -3.89 -9.88
C ASN A 47 1.30 -5.32 -9.44
N GLU A 48 2.50 -5.79 -9.76
CA GLU A 48 3.00 -7.09 -9.31
C GLU A 48 3.31 -7.15 -7.80
N GLY A 49 3.04 -6.08 -7.06
CA GLY A 49 3.19 -5.99 -5.61
C GLY A 49 4.49 -5.36 -5.17
N MET A 50 5.15 -4.61 -6.06
CA MET A 50 6.38 -3.87 -5.76
C MET A 50 6.14 -2.36 -5.88
N ALA A 51 6.89 -1.58 -5.11
CA ALA A 51 6.82 -0.12 -5.23
C ALA A 51 7.50 0.37 -6.51
N TRP A 52 7.10 1.55 -6.98
CA TRP A 52 7.76 2.28 -8.08
C TRP A 52 7.82 1.53 -9.42
N GLY A 53 6.83 0.68 -9.72
CA GLY A 53 6.76 -0.04 -10.99
C GLY A 53 7.89 -1.05 -11.22
N THR A 54 8.72 -1.30 -10.20
CA THR A 54 9.74 -2.35 -10.25
C THR A 54 9.07 -3.72 -10.40
N LYS A 55 9.70 -4.65 -11.12
CA LYS A 55 9.16 -5.99 -11.34
C LYS A 55 10.28 -6.99 -11.14
N ILE A 56 10.00 -8.05 -10.38
CA ILE A 56 10.82 -9.26 -10.41
C ILE A 56 10.22 -10.15 -11.51
N PRO A 57 10.95 -10.41 -12.60
CA PRO A 57 10.42 -11.17 -13.72
C PRO A 57 10.10 -12.61 -13.32
N GLY A 58 9.00 -13.14 -13.87
CA GLY A 58 8.59 -14.53 -13.76
C GLY A 58 7.67 -14.85 -12.59
N GLU A 59 6.91 -15.94 -12.74
CA GLU A 59 5.93 -16.42 -11.76
C GLU A 59 6.58 -16.74 -10.40
N TYR A 60 7.78 -17.35 -10.42
CA TYR A 60 8.54 -17.60 -9.19
C TYR A 60 8.90 -16.32 -8.43
N GLY A 61 9.21 -15.24 -9.15
CA GLY A 61 9.51 -13.94 -8.56
C GLY A 61 8.30 -13.35 -7.85
N LYS A 62 7.14 -13.42 -8.50
CA LYS A 62 5.85 -13.02 -7.92
C LYS A 62 5.51 -13.83 -6.67
N LEU A 63 5.60 -15.16 -6.74
CA LEU A 63 5.31 -16.04 -5.62
C LEU A 63 6.25 -15.74 -4.43
N ALA A 64 7.55 -15.61 -4.68
CA ALA A 64 8.53 -15.30 -3.65
C ALA A 64 8.21 -13.96 -2.95
N LEU A 65 7.80 -12.95 -3.71
CA LEU A 65 7.38 -11.66 -3.17
C LEU A 65 6.14 -11.80 -2.30
N THR A 66 5.10 -12.51 -2.75
CA THR A 66 3.89 -12.75 -1.97
C THR A 66 4.19 -13.50 -0.67
N LEU A 67 5.02 -14.55 -0.72
CA LEU A 67 5.44 -15.33 0.44
C LEU A 67 6.27 -14.50 1.42
N PHE A 68 7.19 -13.66 0.92
CA PHE A 68 7.94 -12.73 1.77
C PHE A 68 7.01 -11.77 2.52
N ARG A 69 6.01 -11.21 1.84
CA ARG A 69 5.01 -10.31 2.46
C ARG A 69 4.19 -11.03 3.53
N LEU A 70 3.82 -12.29 3.29
CA LEU A 70 3.15 -13.14 4.28
C LEU A 70 4.03 -13.41 5.51
N GLY A 71 5.33 -13.59 5.34
CA GLY A 71 6.27 -13.67 6.47
C GLY A 71 6.38 -12.33 7.23
N ALA A 72 6.54 -11.23 6.49
CA ALA A 72 6.70 -9.90 7.05
C ALA A 72 5.48 -9.46 7.87
N ILE A 73 4.25 -9.73 7.39
CA ILE A 73 3.03 -9.37 8.13
C ILE A 73 2.89 -10.14 9.45
N VAL A 74 3.37 -11.39 9.53
CA VAL A 74 3.41 -12.13 10.80
C VAL A 74 4.35 -11.41 11.78
N GLY A 75 5.51 -10.95 11.33
CA GLY A 75 6.43 -10.14 12.12
C GLY A 75 5.81 -8.82 12.61
N ILE A 76 5.13 -8.09 11.72
CA ILE A 76 4.44 -6.83 12.07
C ILE A 76 3.29 -7.10 13.03
N GLY A 77 2.53 -8.18 12.84
CA GLY A 77 1.44 -8.58 13.73
C GLY A 77 1.94 -8.96 15.13
N TYR A 78 3.04 -9.70 15.21
CA TYR A 78 3.72 -9.98 16.47
C TYR A 78 4.19 -8.68 17.14
N TRP A 79 4.81 -7.78 16.39
CA TRP A 79 5.27 -6.48 16.90
C TRP A 79 4.13 -5.61 17.43
N LEU A 80 2.98 -5.60 16.75
CA LEU A 80 1.77 -4.94 17.22
C LEU A 80 1.28 -5.53 18.54
N TRP A 81 1.19 -6.86 18.62
CA TRP A 81 0.75 -7.56 19.81
C TRP A 81 1.68 -7.32 21.01
N ASP A 82 2.99 -7.44 20.80
CA ASP A 82 4.01 -7.19 21.81
C ASP A 82 3.98 -5.74 22.30
N SER A 83 3.86 -4.77 21.38
CA SER A 83 3.75 -3.34 21.71
C SER A 83 2.51 -3.02 22.56
N ILE A 84 1.38 -3.70 22.31
CA ILE A 84 0.16 -3.55 23.11
C ILE A 84 0.34 -4.18 24.49
N ARG A 85 0.92 -5.39 24.56
CA ARG A 85 1.20 -6.12 25.81
C ARG A 85 2.13 -5.33 26.74
N LYS A 86 3.17 -4.72 26.19
CA LYS A 86 4.15 -3.90 26.92
C LYS A 86 3.66 -2.48 27.21
N SER A 87 2.37 -2.20 27.01
CA SER A 87 1.78 -0.88 27.23
C SER A 87 2.51 0.25 26.47
N GLY A 88 2.98 -0.05 25.26
CA GLY A 88 3.63 0.89 24.38
C GLY A 88 2.79 2.15 24.14
N SER A 89 3.47 3.21 23.71
CA SER A 89 2.82 4.51 23.49
C SER A 89 1.65 4.39 22.50
N ARG A 90 0.64 5.26 22.67
CA ARG A 90 -0.52 5.26 21.75
C ARG A 90 -0.09 5.53 20.30
N ILE A 91 0.90 6.40 20.11
CA ILE A 91 1.43 6.78 18.80
C ILE A 91 2.08 5.57 18.12
N LEU A 92 2.89 4.80 18.87
CA LEU A 92 3.49 3.57 18.36
C LEU A 92 2.42 2.57 17.92
N ILE A 93 1.44 2.28 18.78
CA ILE A 93 0.39 1.30 18.47
C ILE A 93 -0.44 1.71 17.25
N VAL A 94 -0.78 3.00 17.12
CA VAL A 94 -1.50 3.53 15.94
C VAL A 94 -0.66 3.35 14.67
N ALA A 95 0.62 3.72 14.72
CA ALA A 95 1.50 3.61 13.56
C ALA A 95 1.67 2.16 13.10
N ILE A 96 1.91 1.22 14.02
CA ILE A 96 2.03 -0.20 13.69
C ILE A 96 0.69 -0.73 13.14
N ALA A 97 -0.45 -0.34 13.72
CA ALA A 97 -1.77 -0.76 13.23
C ALA A 97 -2.03 -0.28 11.79
N MET A 98 -1.61 0.95 11.43
CA MET A 98 -1.72 1.45 10.06
C MET A 98 -0.82 0.68 9.08
N ILE A 99 0.45 0.42 9.46
CA ILE A 99 1.39 -0.36 8.66
C ILE A 99 0.86 -1.79 8.45
N PHE A 100 0.37 -2.43 9.52
CA PHE A 100 -0.22 -3.76 9.46
C PHE A 100 -1.44 -3.79 8.53
N ALA A 101 -2.36 -2.85 8.68
CA ALA A 101 -3.57 -2.79 7.87
C ALA A 101 -3.26 -2.61 6.39
N GLY A 102 -2.37 -1.69 6.04
CA GLY A 102 -1.97 -1.49 4.65
C GLY A 102 -1.21 -2.69 4.07
N ALA A 103 -0.27 -3.26 4.83
CA ALA A 103 0.42 -4.48 4.41
C ALA A 103 -0.56 -5.64 4.16
N PHE A 104 -1.56 -5.79 5.03
CA PHE A 104 -2.57 -6.84 4.89
C PHE A 104 -3.50 -6.58 3.69
N GLY A 105 -3.95 -5.34 3.47
CA GLY A 105 -4.80 -4.99 2.32
C GLY A 105 -4.16 -5.41 1.00
N ASN A 106 -2.90 -5.04 0.77
CA ASN A 106 -2.20 -5.45 -0.45
C ASN A 106 -1.89 -6.96 -0.53
N ILE A 107 -1.78 -7.66 0.60
CA ILE A 107 -1.66 -9.13 0.62
C ILE A 107 -2.96 -9.79 0.18
N ILE A 108 -4.13 -9.25 0.56
CA ILE A 108 -5.42 -9.79 0.10
C ILE A 108 -5.46 -9.81 -1.43
N ASP A 109 -5.08 -8.70 -2.07
CA ASP A 109 -5.01 -8.63 -3.53
C ASP A 109 -4.04 -9.66 -4.09
N SER A 110 -2.82 -9.70 -3.53
CA SER A 110 -1.75 -10.57 -4.03
C SER A 110 -2.09 -12.05 -3.92
N VAL A 111 -2.82 -12.43 -2.87
CA VAL A 111 -3.21 -13.82 -2.62
C VAL A 111 -4.44 -14.20 -3.45
N PHE A 112 -5.46 -13.35 -3.49
CA PHE A 112 -6.80 -13.75 -3.94
C PHE A 112 -7.24 -13.14 -5.27
N TYR A 113 -6.80 -11.94 -5.65
CA TYR A 113 -7.40 -11.26 -6.82
C TYR A 113 -7.19 -12.00 -8.13
N GLY A 114 -6.12 -12.80 -8.24
CA GLY A 114 -5.89 -13.68 -9.38
C GLY A 114 -7.00 -14.70 -9.60
N ILE A 115 -7.60 -15.22 -8.52
CA ILE A 115 -8.63 -16.27 -8.60
C ILE A 115 -10.06 -15.72 -8.65
N ILE A 116 -10.32 -14.54 -8.09
CA ILE A 116 -11.69 -14.01 -7.94
C ILE A 116 -12.11 -13.02 -9.03
N PHE A 117 -11.19 -12.53 -9.85
CA PHE A 117 -11.51 -11.64 -10.98
C PHE A 117 -10.92 -12.19 -12.27
N ASN A 118 -11.56 -11.93 -13.40
CA ASN A 118 -10.89 -12.02 -14.71
C ASN A 118 -9.99 -10.79 -14.94
N ASP A 119 -9.30 -10.79 -16.07
CA ASP A 119 -8.37 -9.72 -16.39
C ASP A 119 -9.10 -8.41 -16.72
N SER A 120 -8.36 -7.31 -16.65
CA SER A 120 -8.88 -5.97 -16.92
C SER A 120 -8.34 -5.39 -18.24
N TYR A 121 -7.77 -6.21 -19.14
CA TYR A 121 -7.15 -5.71 -20.36
C TYR A 121 -8.19 -5.40 -21.43
N GLY A 122 -8.44 -4.11 -21.67
CA GLY A 122 -9.45 -3.67 -22.64
C GLY A 122 -10.90 -3.99 -22.24
N GLN A 123 -11.11 -4.38 -20.99
CA GLN A 123 -12.41 -4.74 -20.44
C GLN A 123 -12.47 -4.42 -18.94
N VAL A 124 -13.70 -4.25 -18.43
CA VAL A 124 -13.97 -4.16 -17.00
C VAL A 124 -13.99 -5.57 -16.42
N ALA A 125 -13.30 -5.79 -15.30
CA ALA A 125 -13.25 -7.11 -14.70
C ALA A 125 -14.58 -7.45 -13.99
N SER A 126 -15.00 -8.69 -14.15
CA SER A 126 -16.13 -9.32 -13.46
C SER A 126 -15.66 -10.06 -12.21
N PHE A 127 -16.48 -10.01 -11.16
CA PHE A 127 -16.27 -10.77 -9.93
C PHE A 127 -16.79 -12.20 -10.08
N LEU A 128 -15.97 -13.19 -9.71
CA LEU A 128 -16.22 -14.63 -9.82
C LEU A 128 -16.73 -15.04 -11.22
N PRO A 129 -15.93 -14.79 -12.28
CA PRO A 129 -16.28 -15.20 -13.64
C PRO A 129 -16.43 -16.73 -13.74
N ALA A 130 -17.37 -17.20 -14.58
CA ALA A 130 -17.62 -18.63 -14.77
C ALA A 130 -16.42 -19.38 -15.35
N GLU A 131 -15.55 -18.69 -16.10
CA GLU A 131 -14.34 -19.23 -16.72
C GLU A 131 -13.15 -19.31 -15.75
N GLY A 132 -13.29 -18.79 -14.53
CA GLY A 132 -12.22 -18.68 -13.54
C GLY A 132 -11.46 -17.34 -13.62
N GLY A 133 -10.66 -17.06 -12.59
CA GLY A 133 -9.89 -15.82 -12.51
C GLY A 133 -8.69 -15.77 -13.47
N TYR A 134 -8.08 -14.59 -13.62
CA TYR A 134 -6.96 -14.37 -14.54
C TYR A 134 -5.64 -15.05 -14.12
N SER A 135 -5.54 -15.55 -12.89
CA SER A 135 -4.34 -16.23 -12.40
C SER A 135 -4.64 -17.19 -11.24
N SER A 136 -3.59 -17.81 -10.70
CA SER A 136 -3.68 -18.72 -9.57
C SER A 136 -3.57 -18.00 -8.21
N LEU A 137 -3.79 -18.74 -7.13
CA LEU A 137 -3.58 -18.26 -5.76
C LEU A 137 -2.13 -17.75 -5.61
N PHE A 138 -1.94 -16.65 -4.85
CA PHE A 138 -0.64 -15.96 -4.64
C PHE A 138 -0.09 -15.15 -5.83
N HIS A 139 -0.77 -15.18 -6.98
CA HIS A 139 -0.36 -14.50 -8.20
C HIS A 139 -1.29 -13.34 -8.59
N GLY A 140 -2.13 -12.87 -7.65
CA GLY A 140 -2.95 -11.70 -7.87
C GLY A 140 -2.12 -10.42 -7.95
N LYS A 141 -2.56 -9.45 -8.75
CA LYS A 141 -1.98 -8.11 -8.83
C LYS A 141 -2.65 -7.18 -7.83
N VAL A 142 -1.86 -6.26 -7.28
CA VAL A 142 -2.33 -5.18 -6.40
C VAL A 142 -3.00 -4.12 -7.25
N VAL A 143 -4.18 -3.67 -6.83
CA VAL A 143 -4.93 -2.62 -7.53
C VAL A 143 -4.49 -1.25 -7.01
N ASP A 144 -3.95 -0.43 -7.90
CA ASP A 144 -3.53 0.95 -7.65
C ASP A 144 -4.45 1.92 -8.37
N MET A 145 -4.75 3.06 -7.74
CA MET A 145 -5.71 4.02 -8.30
C MET A 145 -5.38 5.49 -8.09
N LEU A 146 -4.64 5.85 -7.04
CA LEU A 146 -4.39 7.23 -6.67
C LEU A 146 -3.15 7.74 -7.41
N TYR A 147 -3.33 8.70 -8.30
CA TYR A 147 -2.26 9.28 -9.09
C TYR A 147 -2.21 10.81 -8.90
N PHE A 148 -1.05 11.32 -8.48
CA PHE A 148 -0.86 12.75 -8.18
C PHE A 148 0.27 13.35 -9.01
N PRO A 149 0.04 13.61 -10.32
CA PRO A 149 1.04 14.28 -11.13
C PRO A 149 1.14 15.77 -10.77
N LEU A 150 1.81 16.06 -9.66
CA LEU A 150 1.83 17.39 -9.05
C LEU A 150 2.45 18.46 -9.97
N TRP A 151 3.41 18.08 -10.79
CA TRP A 151 4.00 18.95 -11.80
C TRP A 151 4.42 18.15 -13.03
N LYS A 152 4.14 18.67 -14.22
CA LYS A 152 4.62 18.11 -15.50
C LYS A 152 5.16 19.23 -16.37
N GLY A 153 6.29 19.01 -17.03
CA GLY A 153 6.85 19.97 -17.97
C GLY A 153 8.23 19.58 -18.45
N TYR A 154 8.71 20.31 -19.46
CA TYR A 154 10.09 20.22 -19.89
C TYR A 154 11.01 20.88 -18.87
N LEU A 155 12.05 20.17 -18.46
CA LEU A 155 13.07 20.71 -17.57
C LEU A 155 13.84 21.83 -18.29
N PRO A 156 14.16 22.95 -17.61
CA PRO A 156 15.00 23.99 -18.18
C PRO A 156 16.33 23.44 -18.71
N GLU A 157 16.78 23.92 -19.87
CA GLU A 157 18.02 23.46 -20.52
C GLU A 157 19.28 23.59 -19.64
N TRP A 158 19.26 24.47 -18.64
CA TRP A 158 20.38 24.66 -17.72
C TRP A 158 20.53 23.55 -16.68
N ILE A 159 19.55 22.63 -16.53
CA ILE A 159 19.65 21.51 -15.60
C ILE A 159 20.63 20.47 -16.16
N PRO A 160 21.73 20.16 -15.45
CA PRO A 160 22.68 19.15 -15.89
C PRO A 160 22.00 17.79 -16.05
N PHE A 161 22.39 17.05 -17.10
CA PHE A 161 21.94 15.68 -17.43
C PHE A 161 20.46 15.50 -17.83
N TRP A 162 19.54 16.35 -17.34
CA TRP A 162 18.09 16.22 -17.59
C TRP A 162 17.44 17.43 -18.28
N GLY A 163 18.21 18.49 -18.57
CA GLY A 163 17.69 19.68 -19.24
C GLY A 163 17.09 19.35 -20.61
N GLY A 164 15.90 19.90 -20.89
CA GLY A 164 15.14 19.62 -22.10
C GLY A 164 14.33 18.32 -22.09
N GLU A 165 14.45 17.46 -21.07
CA GLU A 165 13.61 16.27 -20.95
C GLU A 165 12.24 16.58 -20.34
N TYR A 166 11.22 15.83 -20.76
CA TYR A 166 9.88 15.91 -20.17
C TYR A 166 9.87 15.19 -18.83
N PHE A 167 9.61 15.91 -17.75
CA PHE A 167 9.61 15.39 -16.40
C PHE A 167 8.22 15.46 -15.77
N THR A 168 7.85 14.42 -15.02
CA THR A 168 6.66 14.39 -14.18
C THR A 168 7.08 14.20 -12.72
N PHE A 169 6.84 15.22 -11.89
CA PHE A 169 7.07 15.12 -10.46
C PHE A 169 5.97 14.27 -9.81
N PHE A 170 6.40 13.20 -9.12
CA PHE A 170 5.56 12.21 -8.45
C PHE A 170 4.71 11.36 -9.41
N GLU A 171 5.41 10.51 -10.16
CA GLU A 171 4.83 9.56 -11.10
C GLU A 171 4.10 8.33 -10.50
N PRO A 172 4.44 7.80 -9.30
CA PRO A 172 3.82 6.58 -8.80
C PRO A 172 2.31 6.67 -8.66
N VAL A 173 1.64 5.59 -9.03
CA VAL A 173 0.24 5.31 -8.69
C VAL A 173 0.24 4.36 -7.50
N PHE A 174 -0.63 4.59 -6.52
CA PHE A 174 -0.70 3.81 -5.29
C PHE A 174 -2.14 3.69 -4.80
N ASN A 175 -2.34 3.00 -3.69
CA ASN A 175 -3.67 2.79 -3.11
C ASN A 175 -3.77 3.24 -1.65
N ILE A 176 -4.91 2.97 -1.03
CA ILE A 176 -5.19 3.33 0.36
C ILE A 176 -4.29 2.54 1.32
N ALA A 177 -4.02 1.27 1.05
CA ALA A 177 -3.07 0.47 1.80
C ALA A 177 -1.65 1.06 1.80
N ASP A 178 -1.13 1.50 0.66
CA ASP A 178 0.20 2.14 0.57
C ASP A 178 0.25 3.48 1.31
N SER A 179 -0.86 4.23 1.24
CA SER A 179 -1.03 5.47 2.02
C SER A 179 -0.97 5.19 3.53
N ALA A 180 -1.63 4.13 4.00
CA ALA A 180 -1.60 3.74 5.40
C ALA A 180 -0.21 3.30 5.87
N ILE A 181 0.53 2.54 5.05
CA ILE A 181 1.93 2.16 5.33
C ILE A 181 2.78 3.42 5.41
N SER A 182 2.72 4.29 4.39
CA SER A 182 3.52 5.51 4.28
C SER A 182 3.28 6.45 5.48
N VAL A 183 2.02 6.69 5.84
CA VAL A 183 1.67 7.54 6.99
C VAL A 183 2.10 6.89 8.31
N GLY A 184 1.91 5.57 8.47
CA GLY A 184 2.35 4.86 9.67
C GLY A 184 3.87 4.95 9.86
N VAL A 185 4.66 4.76 8.79
CA VAL A 185 6.12 4.93 8.81
C VAL A 185 6.48 6.39 9.13
N ALA A 186 5.84 7.37 8.48
CA ALA A 186 6.08 8.79 8.74
C ALA A 186 5.81 9.14 10.21
N ILE A 187 4.77 8.59 10.83
CA ILE A 187 4.47 8.78 12.25
C ILE A 187 5.64 8.27 13.12
N LEU A 188 6.18 7.08 12.82
CA LEU A 188 7.30 6.52 13.58
C LEU A 188 8.58 7.36 13.47
N LEU A 189 8.84 7.91 12.28
CA LEU A 189 10.02 8.74 12.03
C LEU A 189 9.87 10.13 12.67
N LEU A 190 8.76 10.82 12.44
CA LEU A 190 8.54 12.19 12.91
C LEU A 190 8.27 12.27 14.41
N PHE A 191 7.56 11.28 14.96
CA PHE A 191 7.21 11.23 16.38
C PHE A 191 8.02 10.19 17.15
N ASN A 192 9.22 9.85 16.67
CA ASN A 192 10.09 8.81 17.25
C ASN A 192 10.21 8.89 18.77
N LYS A 193 10.51 10.07 19.33
CA LYS A 193 10.65 10.27 20.78
C LYS A 193 9.38 9.97 21.60
N ARG A 194 8.20 10.15 20.99
CA ARG A 194 6.91 9.86 21.61
C ARG A 194 6.49 8.41 21.35
N ALA A 195 6.85 7.87 20.19
CA ALA A 195 6.63 6.47 19.82
C ALA A 195 7.42 5.55 20.76
N PHE A 196 8.68 5.90 21.03
CA PHE A 196 9.62 5.20 21.91
C PHE A 196 10.10 6.14 23.02
N PRO A 197 9.29 6.37 24.07
CA PRO A 197 9.75 7.13 25.23
C PRO A 197 10.93 6.38 25.85
N LYS A 198 12.05 7.06 26.10
CA LYS A 198 13.12 6.49 26.92
C LYS A 198 12.62 6.43 28.36
N ASP A 199 12.79 5.28 29.02
CA ASP A 199 12.55 5.15 30.45
C ASP A 199 13.40 6.20 31.18
N GLN A 200 12.76 7.16 31.84
CA GLN A 200 13.45 8.20 32.62
C GLN A 200 13.90 7.68 34.00
N GLU A 201 14.28 6.41 34.13
CA GLU A 201 14.69 5.84 35.43
C GLU A 201 16.21 5.87 35.68
N GLU A 202 17.07 6.05 34.67
CA GLU A 202 18.54 6.07 34.89
C GLU A 202 19.15 7.45 35.21
N LYS A 203 18.36 8.53 35.30
CA LYS A 203 18.89 9.88 35.61
C LYS A 203 18.51 10.45 36.97
N LYS A 204 17.85 9.68 37.83
CA LYS A 204 17.56 10.11 39.22
C LYS A 204 18.43 9.45 40.29
N ASN A 205 19.33 8.54 39.91
CA ASN A 205 20.18 7.79 40.84
C ASN A 205 21.70 8.04 40.66
N ASN A 206 22.11 9.09 39.94
CA ASN A 206 23.50 9.56 39.90
C ASN A 206 23.62 10.95 40.51
#